data_AF-A0A7K2T753-F1
#
_entry.id   AF-A0A7K2T753-F1
#
_cell.length_a   1.000
_cell.length_b   1.000
_cell.length_c   1.000
_cell.angle_alpha   90.00
_cell.angle_beta   90.00
_cell.angle_gamma   90.00
#
_symmetry.space_group_name_H-M   'P 1'
#
loop_
_entity.id
_entity.type
_entity.pdbx_description
1 polymer ?
#
loop_
_entity_poly.entity_id
_entity_poly.type
_entity_poly.pdbx_seq_one_letter_code
_entity_poly.pdbx_strand_id
1 'polypeptide(L)'
;MTSPADQLRAAAALLRARATAASTDPEGNPTADWHYAALRRGRAGLHGDHLTLDDGRVVSWPSIVRGGDHTRPSYMYLAHAAYAATMGPVVGLALADWLEAAAADAQEIGASPQALAVAHQLLGSQP
;
A
#
# COMPACT_ATOMS: atom_id res chain seq x y z
N MET A 1 -16.41 -20.44 -8.08
CA MET A 1 -15.45 -20.42 -6.97
C MET A 1 -14.11 -20.00 -7.54
N THR A 2 -13.51 -18.91 -7.06
CA THR A 2 -12.16 -18.50 -7.45
C THR A 2 -11.14 -19.44 -6.81
N SER A 3 -10.25 -20.03 -7.60
CA SER A 3 -9.23 -20.94 -7.05
C SER A 3 -8.25 -20.17 -6.16
N PRO A 4 -7.53 -20.84 -5.24
CA PRO A 4 -6.44 -20.22 -4.48
C PRO A 4 -5.42 -19.50 -5.38
N ALA A 5 -5.06 -20.11 -6.52
CA ALA A 5 -4.17 -19.50 -7.49
C ALA A 5 -4.75 -18.22 -8.11
N ASP A 6 -6.05 -18.18 -8.41
CA ASP A 6 -6.69 -16.98 -8.95
C ASP A 6 -6.71 -15.83 -7.93
N GLN A 7 -6.89 -16.14 -6.65
CA GLN A 7 -6.84 -15.15 -5.57
C GLN A 7 -5.43 -14.56 -5.42
N LEU A 8 -4.39 -15.40 -5.48
CA LEU A 8 -3.00 -14.97 -5.43
C LEU A 8 -2.64 -14.07 -6.63
N ARG A 9 -3.05 -14.45 -7.86
CA ARG A 9 -2.88 -13.61 -9.06
C ARG A 9 -3.61 -12.28 -8.96
N ALA A 10 -4.85 -12.29 -8.47
CA ALA A 10 -5.62 -11.06 -8.29
C ALA A 10 -4.94 -10.11 -7.30
N ALA A 11 -4.42 -10.63 -6.19
CA ALA A 11 -3.67 -9.86 -5.21
C ALA A 11 -2.33 -9.34 -5.79
N ALA A 12 -1.60 -10.18 -6.53
CA ALA A 12 -0.37 -9.79 -7.22
C ALA A 12 -0.62 -8.64 -8.21
N ALA A 13 -1.65 -8.76 -9.05
CA ALA A 13 -2.02 -7.74 -10.02
C ALA A 13 -2.41 -6.41 -9.35
N LEU A 14 -3.22 -6.47 -8.28
CA LEU A 14 -3.60 -5.30 -7.50
C LEU A 14 -2.39 -4.60 -6.88
N LEU A 15 -1.51 -5.36 -6.24
CA LEU A 15 -0.33 -4.82 -5.58
C LEU A 15 0.65 -4.24 -6.60
N ARG A 16 0.89 -4.95 -7.73
CA ARG A 16 1.73 -4.47 -8.83
C ARG A 16 1.20 -3.16 -9.38
N ALA A 17 -0.10 -3.05 -9.66
CA ALA A 17 -0.69 -1.82 -10.17
C ALA A 17 -0.49 -0.64 -9.21
N ARG A 18 -0.72 -0.85 -7.91
CA ARG A 18 -0.53 0.19 -6.87
C ARG A 18 0.95 0.58 -6.70
N ALA A 19 1.85 -0.41 -6.69
CA ALA A 19 3.28 -0.18 -6.55
C ALA A 19 3.86 0.54 -7.77
N THR A 20 3.44 0.17 -8.99
CA THR A 20 3.83 0.87 -10.22
C THR A 20 3.36 2.32 -10.20
N ALA A 21 2.10 2.58 -9.85
CA ALA A 21 1.56 3.94 -9.73
C ALA A 21 2.31 4.76 -8.67
N ALA A 22 2.79 4.11 -7.61
CA ALA A 22 3.60 4.71 -6.55
C ALA A 22 5.07 4.93 -6.95
N SER A 23 5.57 4.27 -8.01
CA SER A 23 6.95 4.39 -8.51
C SER A 23 7.12 5.39 -9.66
N THR A 24 6.06 6.12 -10.03
CA THR A 24 6.10 7.14 -11.07
C THR A 24 5.41 8.41 -10.60
N ASP A 25 5.98 9.58 -10.88
CA ASP A 25 5.26 10.86 -10.73
C ASP A 25 4.23 11.05 -11.86
N PRO A 26 3.36 12.09 -11.80
CA PRO A 26 2.35 12.36 -12.84
C PRO A 26 2.94 12.60 -14.23
N GLU A 27 4.21 13.00 -14.31
CA GLU A 27 4.96 13.22 -15.55
C GLU A 27 5.66 11.94 -16.06
N GLY A 28 5.59 10.84 -15.31
CA GLY A 28 6.15 9.54 -15.67
C GLY A 28 7.61 9.33 -15.26
N ASN A 29 8.19 10.22 -14.46
CA ASN A 29 9.55 10.06 -13.95
C ASN A 29 9.58 9.01 -12.82
N PRO A 30 10.61 8.14 -12.76
CA PRO A 30 10.74 7.16 -11.69
C PRO A 30 10.89 7.80 -10.30
N THR A 31 10.09 7.35 -9.34
CA THR A 31 10.09 7.74 -7.92
C THR A 31 10.28 6.54 -6.99
N ALA A 32 11.01 5.52 -7.45
CA ALA A 32 11.12 4.22 -6.79
C ALA A 32 11.71 4.27 -5.36
N ASP A 33 12.52 5.30 -5.07
CA ASP A 33 13.17 5.48 -3.77
C ASP A 33 12.43 6.53 -2.93
N TRP A 34 11.83 6.06 -1.83
CA TRP A 34 11.09 6.91 -0.91
C TRP A 34 11.95 7.26 0.29
N HIS A 35 12.11 8.56 0.55
CA HIS A 35 12.74 9.08 1.75
C HIS A 35 11.75 9.92 2.53
N TYR A 36 11.78 9.82 3.86
CA TYR A 36 11.00 10.68 4.74
C TYR A 36 11.89 11.72 5.42
N ALA A 37 11.36 12.93 5.62
CA ALA A 37 12.04 14.00 6.35
C ALA A 37 11.05 14.68 7.32
N ALA A 38 11.53 15.08 8.50
CA ALA A 38 10.70 15.77 9.48
C ALA A 38 10.43 17.23 9.06
N LEU A 39 9.15 17.59 8.91
CA LEU A 39 8.73 18.93 8.50
C LEU A 39 8.63 19.84 9.73
N ARG A 40 9.54 20.82 9.86
CA ARG A 40 9.58 21.76 10.99
C ARG A 40 8.84 23.06 10.62
N ARG A 41 7.51 23.10 10.69
CA ARG A 41 6.73 24.36 10.59
C ARG A 41 5.53 24.40 11.54
N GLY A 42 5.37 25.53 12.23
CA GLY A 42 4.30 25.80 13.19
C GLY A 42 2.93 26.00 12.53
N ARG A 43 1.89 25.44 13.18
CA ARG A 43 0.41 25.58 13.14
C ARG A 43 -0.20 26.64 12.19
N ALA A 44 -1.43 26.54 11.65
CA ALA A 44 -2.63 25.76 11.98
C ALA A 44 -3.54 25.51 10.74
N GLY A 45 -4.41 24.48 10.83
CA GLY A 45 -5.68 24.27 10.09
C GLY A 45 -5.55 23.78 8.64
N LEU A 46 -5.79 22.48 8.37
CA LEU A 46 -5.65 21.88 7.03
C LEU A 46 -6.53 20.65 6.78
N HIS A 47 -6.94 20.47 5.53
CA HIS A 47 -7.75 19.38 4.98
C HIS A 47 -6.85 18.42 4.18
N GLY A 48 -7.17 17.13 4.17
CA GLY A 48 -6.45 16.07 3.45
C GLY A 48 -7.28 14.79 3.39
N ASP A 49 -6.93 13.87 2.49
CA ASP A 49 -7.66 12.61 2.27
C ASP A 49 -7.61 11.69 3.52
N HIS A 50 -8.69 10.97 3.75
CA HIS A 50 -8.86 10.10 4.92
C HIS A 50 -8.55 8.64 4.57
N LEU A 51 -7.79 7.95 5.43
CA LEU A 51 -7.84 6.49 5.52
C LEU A 51 -8.79 6.13 6.66
N THR A 52 -9.80 5.31 6.38
CA THR A 52 -10.66 4.70 7.41
C THR A 52 -10.02 3.42 7.93
N LEU A 53 -10.04 3.21 9.24
CA LEU A 53 -9.68 1.91 9.82
C LEU A 53 -10.85 0.94 9.62
N ASP A 54 -10.53 -0.34 9.37
CA ASP A 54 -11.51 -1.39 9.07
C ASP A 54 -12.51 -1.68 10.21
N ASP A 55 -12.31 -1.11 11.40
CA ASP A 55 -13.27 -1.21 12.52
C ASP A 55 -14.48 -0.27 12.38
N GLY A 56 -14.65 0.37 11.21
CA GLY A 56 -15.77 1.25 10.90
C GLY A 56 -15.79 2.54 11.73
N ARG A 57 -14.77 2.75 12.58
CA ARG A 57 -14.66 3.97 13.36
C ARG A 57 -14.13 5.09 12.47
N VAL A 58 -14.99 6.07 12.23
CA VAL A 58 -14.54 7.44 11.95
C VAL A 58 -14.00 7.99 13.26
N VAL A 59 -12.81 7.57 13.64
CA VAL A 59 -12.10 8.23 14.73
C VAL A 59 -11.79 9.65 14.25
N SER A 60 -11.98 10.67 15.12
CA SER A 60 -11.61 12.08 14.81
C SER A 60 -10.13 12.25 14.40
N TRP A 61 -9.39 11.16 14.58
CA TRP A 61 -8.06 10.79 14.13
C TRP A 61 -8.14 9.41 13.46
N PRO A 62 -7.96 9.25 12.13
CA PRO A 62 -6.59 8.96 11.67
C PRO A 62 -6.45 9.22 10.16
N SER A 63 -6.49 10.46 9.70
CA SER A 63 -5.96 10.71 8.36
C SER A 63 -4.44 10.40 8.40
N ILE A 64 -4.00 9.36 7.68
CA ILE A 64 -2.59 9.00 7.56
C ILE A 64 -1.81 10.11 6.87
N VAL A 65 -2.45 10.79 5.91
CA VAL A 65 -1.90 11.86 5.10
C VAL A 65 -2.66 13.15 5.37
N ARG A 66 -2.03 14.08 6.09
CA ARG A 66 -2.60 15.39 6.42
C ARG A 66 -2.13 16.46 5.44
N GLY A 67 -2.90 17.53 5.28
CA GLY A 67 -2.60 18.59 4.32
C GLY A 67 -3.00 18.21 2.89
N GLY A 68 -2.54 18.98 1.90
CA GLY A 68 -2.92 18.80 0.49
C GLY A 68 -3.66 19.98 -0.10
N ASP A 69 -3.17 21.21 0.12
CA ASP A 69 -3.64 22.39 -0.59
C ASP A 69 -2.52 23.05 -1.40
N HIS A 70 -2.88 24.03 -2.24
CA HIS A 70 -1.96 24.78 -3.12
C HIS A 70 -0.78 25.48 -2.40
N THR A 71 -0.80 25.56 -1.07
CA THR A 71 0.24 26.20 -0.24
C THR A 71 0.92 25.24 0.74
N ARG A 72 0.34 24.06 0.99
CA ARG A 72 0.86 23.08 1.95
C ARG A 72 0.82 21.66 1.39
N PRO A 73 2.00 21.06 1.13
CA PRO A 73 2.06 19.70 0.62
C PRO A 73 1.51 18.72 1.66
N SER A 74 0.97 17.61 1.16
CA SER A 74 0.55 16.49 1.97
C SER A 74 1.71 15.92 2.78
N TYR A 75 1.48 15.55 4.04
CA TYR A 75 2.49 15.02 4.96
C TYR A 75 1.93 13.90 5.83
N MET A 76 2.81 13.01 6.29
CA MET A 76 2.48 11.89 7.18
C MET A 76 3.13 12.06 8.56
N TYR A 77 2.63 11.34 9.57
CA TYR A 77 3.36 11.18 10.83
C TYR A 77 4.68 10.45 10.59
N LEU A 78 5.72 10.80 11.35
CA LEU A 78 7.08 10.28 11.15
C LEU A 78 7.13 8.75 11.15
N ALA A 79 6.43 8.10 12.08
CA ALA A 79 6.39 6.64 12.16
C ALA A 79 5.69 6.00 10.94
N HIS A 80 4.59 6.59 10.47
CA HIS A 80 3.89 6.12 9.28
C HIS A 80 4.73 6.35 8.02
N ALA A 81 5.37 7.52 7.90
CA ALA A 81 6.27 7.84 6.81
C ALA A 81 7.47 6.90 6.76
N ALA A 82 8.05 6.57 7.92
CA ALA A 82 9.16 5.63 8.04
C ALA A 82 8.75 4.21 7.61
N TYR A 83 7.60 3.73 8.07
CA TYR A 83 7.07 2.45 7.62
C TYR A 83 6.78 2.44 6.12
N ALA A 84 6.09 3.47 5.61
CA ALA A 84 5.76 3.59 4.19
C ALA A 84 7.02 3.68 3.31
N ALA A 85 8.07 4.39 3.75
CA ALA A 85 9.35 4.45 3.06
C ALA A 85 10.10 3.10 3.11
N THR A 86 9.97 2.36 4.21
CA THR A 86 10.57 1.01 4.34
C THR A 86 9.90 0.01 3.40
N MET A 87 8.57 0.07 3.27
CA MET A 87 7.86 -0.72 2.28
C MET A 87 8.18 -0.21 0.87
N GLY A 88 7.87 1.04 0.57
CA GLY A 88 8.12 1.63 -0.73
C GLY A 88 7.48 0.85 -1.90
N PRO A 89 7.57 1.39 -3.12
CA PRO A 89 7.05 0.71 -4.29
C PRO A 89 7.91 -0.50 -4.69
N VAL A 90 9.22 -0.46 -4.44
CA VAL A 90 10.14 -1.57 -4.83
C VAL A 90 9.83 -2.85 -4.05
N VAL A 91 9.60 -2.80 -2.74
CA VAL A 91 9.19 -4.00 -1.98
C VAL A 91 7.79 -4.44 -2.41
N GLY A 92 6.89 -3.49 -2.72
CA GLY A 92 5.57 -3.81 -3.26
C GLY A 92 5.64 -4.61 -4.56
N LEU A 93 6.52 -4.23 -5.50
CA LEU A 93 6.75 -4.96 -6.74
C LEU A 93 7.35 -6.36 -6.48
N ALA A 94 8.38 -6.44 -5.61
CA ALA A 94 8.97 -7.73 -5.25
C ALA A 94 7.96 -8.68 -4.59
N LEU A 95 7.06 -8.15 -3.75
CA LEU A 95 6.00 -8.94 -3.12
C LEU A 95 4.94 -9.38 -4.14
N ALA A 96 4.64 -8.55 -5.15
CA ALA A 96 3.74 -8.94 -6.24
C ALA A 96 4.34 -10.07 -7.10
N ASP A 97 5.65 -10.03 -7.38
CA ASP A 97 6.34 -11.11 -8.08
C ASP A 97 6.34 -12.40 -7.25
N TRP A 98 6.55 -12.30 -5.95
CA TRP A 98 6.45 -13.43 -5.03
C TRP A 98 5.03 -14.04 -4.99
N LEU A 99 3.98 -13.22 -4.97
CA LEU A 99 2.59 -13.70 -5.01
C LEU A 99 2.26 -14.41 -6.34
N GLU A 100 2.80 -13.92 -7.46
CA GLU A 100 2.65 -14.59 -8.77
C GLU A 100 3.33 -15.96 -8.79
N ALA A 101 4.55 -16.05 -8.25
CA ALA A 101 5.25 -17.33 -8.09
C ALA A 101 4.47 -18.29 -7.18
N ALA A 102 3.96 -17.81 -6.05
CA ALA A 102 3.13 -18.61 -5.15
C ALA A 102 1.82 -19.07 -5.82
N ALA A 103 1.29 -18.32 -6.79
CA ALA A 103 0.12 -18.73 -7.56
C ALA A 103 0.43 -19.90 -8.51
N ALA A 104 1.63 -19.93 -9.09
CA ALA A 104 2.11 -21.07 -9.88
C ALA A 104 2.25 -22.32 -8.99
N ASP A 105 2.92 -22.18 -7.84
CA ASP A 105 3.06 -23.26 -6.85
C ASP A 105 1.68 -23.77 -6.39
N ALA A 106 0.71 -22.88 -6.18
CA ALA A 106 -0.64 -23.24 -5.76
C ALA A 106 -1.36 -24.16 -6.76
N GLN A 107 -1.04 -24.10 -8.06
CA GLN A 107 -1.62 -24.97 -9.08
C GLN A 107 -0.93 -26.34 -9.14
N GLU A 108 0.36 -26.39 -8.82
CA GLU A 108 1.17 -27.60 -8.99
C GLU A 108 1.25 -28.45 -7.71
N ILE A 109 1.52 -27.81 -6.57
CA ILE A 109 1.85 -28.47 -5.31
C ILE A 109 0.95 -28.06 -4.14
N GLY A 110 0.08 -27.07 -4.35
CA GLY A 110 -0.90 -26.58 -3.37
C GLY A 110 -0.53 -25.22 -2.78
N ALA A 111 -1.55 -24.49 -2.31
CA ALA A 111 -1.38 -23.09 -1.91
C ALA A 111 -0.70 -22.93 -0.54
N SER A 112 0.27 -22.01 -0.46
CA SER A 112 0.85 -21.57 0.81
C SER A 112 -0.22 -20.85 1.65
N PRO A 113 -0.45 -21.27 2.92
CA PRO A 113 -1.35 -20.58 3.82
C PRO A 113 -0.95 -19.12 4.07
N GLN A 114 0.35 -18.82 4.11
CA GLN A 114 0.88 -17.48 4.32
C GLN A 114 0.64 -16.58 3.10
N ALA A 115 0.84 -17.11 1.89
CA ALA A 115 0.55 -16.37 0.65
C ALA A 115 -0.93 -16.05 0.53
N LEU A 116 -1.82 -16.99 0.87
CA LEU A 116 -3.26 -16.76 0.90
C LEU A 116 -3.65 -15.72 1.95
N ALA A 117 -3.08 -15.76 3.15
CA ALA A 117 -3.34 -14.76 4.17
C ALA A 117 -2.96 -13.35 3.69
N VAL A 118 -1.82 -13.19 3.01
CA VAL A 118 -1.41 -11.90 2.42
C VAL A 118 -2.39 -11.47 1.32
N ALA A 119 -2.78 -12.38 0.42
CA ALA A 119 -3.72 -12.07 -0.65
C ALA A 119 -5.10 -11.66 -0.12
N HIS A 120 -5.59 -12.32 0.92
CA HIS A 120 -6.84 -11.99 1.62
C HIS A 120 -6.80 -10.57 2.21
N GLN A 121 -5.71 -10.21 2.89
CA GLN A 121 -5.53 -8.84 3.39
C GLN A 121 -5.51 -7.80 2.26
N LEU A 122 -4.81 -8.08 1.15
CA LEU A 122 -4.72 -7.16 0.01
C LEU A 122 -6.06 -6.97 -0.70
N LEU A 123 -6.85 -8.04 -0.81
CA LEU A 123 -8.16 -8.03 -1.46
C LEU A 123 -9.30 -7.56 -0.54
N GLY A 124 -9.01 -7.24 0.73
CA GLY A 124 -10.03 -6.85 1.72
C GLY A 124 -11.02 -7.99 2.03
N SER A 125 -10.63 -9.23 1.78
CA SER A 125 -11.43 -10.42 2.06
C SER A 125 -10.92 -10.99 3.39
N GLN A 126 -11.63 -10.79 4.50
CA GLN A 126 -11.30 -11.53 5.73
C GLN A 126 -11.65 -13.02 5.59
N PRO A 127 -10.92 -13.92 6.26
CA PRO A 127 -11.30 -15.34 6.35
C PRO A 127 -12.68 -15.55 6.99
#